data_AF-E5X4K0-F1
#
_entry.id   AF-E5X4K0-F1
#
_cell.length_a   1.000
_cell.length_b   1.000
_cell.length_c   1.000
_cell.angle_alpha   90.00
_cell.angle_beta   90.00
_cell.angle_gamma   90.00
#
_symmetry.space_group_name_H-M   'P 1'
#
loop_
_entity.id
_entity.type
_entity.pdbx_description
1 polymer ?
#
loop_
_entity_poly.entity_id
_entity_poly.type
_entity_poly.pdbx_seq_one_letter_code
_entity_poly.pdbx_strand_id
1 'polypeptide(L)'
;SGKEQKMMTFLCSYIKQLPGNISVSKDKFGNLYVIKGEAETYPCLVSHIDQVSHCNHSKDFKAVETREVIFGYSPKHKRFENLGADDKNGVFICLECLKRYDPMKVVFFREEETGCRGSSEAVMSFFDDVRFVIQPDRKGNSDLITNIGYSDLCSEGFMEAIEPEKWGYMEENGLMTDILTLKEKGLEVSCLNVSCGYYNAHTDEEITVKKDLMKSLLFVEHIIEDCTNTYPHTQSDPYFSPYEFEDEIYDILNNDPTLTPEDLYEMYSTDFPHLRPDDYERICRDYRMLWKEYEEYKLINGSGYENEKILS
;
A
#
# COMPACT_ATOMS: atom_id res chain seq x y z
N SER A 1 -15.19 -2.77 1.06
CA SER A 1 -15.28 -1.88 2.25
C SER A 1 -16.67 -1.89 2.89
N GLY A 2 -16.76 -1.65 4.21
CA GLY A 2 -17.98 -1.58 5.03
C GLY A 2 -18.55 -2.92 5.55
N LYS A 3 -17.92 -4.07 5.25
CA LYS A 3 -18.46 -5.42 5.58
C LYS A 3 -17.40 -6.39 6.12
N GLU A 4 -16.35 -5.87 6.76
CA GLU A 4 -15.14 -6.59 7.18
C GLU A 4 -15.37 -7.52 8.40
N GLN A 5 -16.62 -7.70 8.85
CA GLN A 5 -16.94 -8.43 10.09
C GLN A 5 -16.37 -9.87 10.10
N LYS A 6 -16.34 -10.56 8.95
CA LYS A 6 -15.75 -11.90 8.85
C LYS A 6 -14.24 -11.86 9.06
N MET A 7 -13.54 -10.93 8.40
CA MET A 7 -12.10 -10.74 8.56
C MET A 7 -11.76 -10.34 10.00
N MET A 8 -12.49 -9.39 10.57
CA MET A 8 -12.35 -9.00 11.98
C MET A 8 -12.53 -10.17 12.96
N THR A 9 -13.50 -11.05 12.69
CA THR A 9 -13.74 -12.24 13.52
C THR A 9 -12.58 -13.22 13.40
N PHE A 10 -12.06 -13.43 12.18
CA PHE A 10 -10.87 -14.23 11.93
C PHE A 10 -9.66 -13.66 12.67
N LEU A 11 -9.31 -12.39 12.48
CA LEU A 11 -8.17 -11.73 13.11
C LEU A 11 -8.23 -11.83 14.63
N CYS A 12 -9.36 -11.44 15.25
CA CYS A 12 -9.55 -11.56 16.70
C CYS A 12 -9.38 -13.01 17.19
N SER A 13 -9.86 -14.00 16.44
CA SER A 13 -9.77 -15.41 16.84
C SER A 13 -8.36 -15.95 16.67
N TYR A 14 -7.67 -15.54 15.61
CA TYR A 14 -6.31 -15.95 15.27
C TYR A 14 -5.29 -15.36 16.25
N ILE A 15 -5.33 -14.04 16.47
CA ILE A 15 -4.41 -13.32 17.34
C ILE A 15 -4.49 -13.82 18.78
N LYS A 16 -5.69 -14.14 19.28
CA LYS A 16 -5.88 -14.72 20.62
C LYS A 16 -5.26 -16.11 20.81
N GLN A 17 -4.92 -16.81 19.74
CA GLN A 17 -4.24 -18.11 19.79
C GLN A 17 -2.72 -17.98 19.74
N LEU A 18 -2.20 -16.79 19.45
CA LEU A 18 -0.76 -16.55 19.42
C LEU A 18 -0.17 -16.58 20.84
N PRO A 19 1.07 -17.07 21.01
CA PRO A 19 1.74 -17.07 22.30
C PRO A 19 2.12 -15.64 22.72
N GLY A 20 2.25 -15.41 24.03
CA GLY A 20 2.65 -14.13 24.62
C GLY A 20 1.49 -13.38 25.26
N ASN A 21 1.79 -12.24 25.88
CA ASN A 21 0.78 -11.36 26.48
C ASN A 21 0.23 -10.42 25.40
N ILE A 22 -0.99 -10.67 24.92
CA ILE A 22 -1.59 -9.90 23.82
C ILE A 22 -2.89 -9.25 24.27
N SER A 23 -2.94 -7.92 24.18
CA SER A 23 -4.14 -7.12 24.30
C SER A 23 -4.71 -6.81 22.92
N VAL A 24 -6.02 -6.99 22.78
CA VAL A 24 -6.76 -6.68 21.54
C VAL A 24 -7.93 -5.78 21.90
N SER A 25 -8.03 -4.62 21.24
CA SER A 25 -9.10 -3.64 21.43
C SER A 25 -9.60 -3.10 20.10
N LYS A 26 -10.73 -2.39 20.13
CA LYS A 26 -11.31 -1.73 18.96
C LYS A 26 -11.69 -0.30 19.31
N ASP A 27 -11.55 0.60 18.36
CA ASP A 27 -12.11 1.95 18.49
C ASP A 27 -13.61 1.96 18.13
N LYS A 28 -14.18 3.17 18.06
CA LYS A 28 -15.60 3.37 17.72
C LYS A 28 -15.92 3.07 16.26
N PHE A 29 -14.96 3.27 15.36
CA PHE A 29 -15.11 2.98 13.93
C PHE A 29 -15.02 1.47 13.64
N GLY A 30 -14.32 0.74 14.51
CA GLY A 30 -14.12 -0.70 14.44
C GLY A 30 -12.72 -1.11 13.98
N ASN A 31 -11.75 -0.20 13.93
CA ASN A 31 -10.35 -0.56 13.69
C ASN A 31 -9.85 -1.48 14.81
N LEU A 32 -8.97 -2.42 14.50
CA LEU A 32 -8.44 -3.39 15.48
C LEU A 32 -7.06 -2.96 15.94
N TYR A 33 -6.89 -2.79 17.24
CA TYR A 33 -5.61 -2.44 17.86
C TYR A 33 -5.07 -3.64 18.64
N VAL A 34 -3.81 -3.98 18.39
CA VAL A 34 -3.12 -5.11 19.01
C VAL A 34 -1.84 -4.61 19.68
N ILE A 35 -1.69 -4.95 20.95
CA ILE A 35 -0.45 -4.70 21.71
C ILE A 35 0.02 -6.06 22.23
N LYS A 36 1.24 -6.45 21.90
CA LYS A 36 1.90 -7.65 22.41
C LYS A 36 3.12 -7.26 23.23
N GLY A 37 3.24 -7.85 24.41
CA GLY A 37 4.36 -7.58 25.31
C GLY A 37 4.20 -6.32 26.15
N GLU A 38 5.25 -6.03 26.92
CA GLU A 38 5.41 -4.80 27.70
C GLU A 38 6.79 -4.20 27.42
N ALA A 39 6.82 -2.95 26.96
CA ALA A 39 8.03 -2.19 26.69
C ALA A 39 7.79 -0.67 26.81
N GLU A 40 8.88 0.09 26.95
CA GLU A 40 8.85 1.55 26.93
C GLU A 40 8.54 2.09 25.52
N THR A 41 9.00 1.41 24.48
CA THR A 41 8.73 1.76 23.08
C THR A 41 8.46 0.52 22.22
N TYR A 42 7.66 0.65 21.17
CA TYR A 42 7.24 -0.46 20.32
C TYR A 42 7.58 -0.24 18.83
N PRO A 43 8.02 -1.26 18.08
CA PRO A 43 7.80 -1.28 16.64
C PRO A 43 6.29 -1.38 16.34
N CYS A 44 5.84 -0.69 15.29
CA CYS A 44 4.43 -0.70 14.90
C CYS A 44 4.25 -1.06 13.42
N LEU A 45 3.34 -1.98 13.14
CA LEU A 45 2.84 -2.24 11.77
C LEU A 45 1.40 -1.78 11.62
N VAL A 46 1.05 -1.34 10.42
CA VAL A 46 -0.34 -1.05 10.04
C VAL A 46 -0.68 -1.74 8.72
N SER A 47 -1.95 -2.08 8.54
CA SER A 47 -2.46 -2.73 7.34
C SER A 47 -3.98 -2.53 7.29
N HIS A 48 -4.55 -2.44 6.09
CA HIS A 48 -5.99 -2.43 5.94
C HIS A 48 -6.54 -3.85 5.75
N ILE A 49 -7.83 -4.03 6.03
CA ILE A 49 -8.46 -5.37 6.03
C ILE A 49 -9.64 -5.49 5.09
N ASP A 50 -10.02 -4.38 4.46
CA ASP A 50 -11.01 -4.39 3.42
C ASP A 50 -10.37 -4.75 2.08
N GLN A 51 -11.14 -4.51 1.03
CA GLN A 51 -10.82 -4.90 -0.33
C GLN A 51 -11.72 -4.04 -1.21
N VAL A 52 -11.20 -3.66 -2.38
CA VAL A 52 -11.96 -2.97 -3.44
C VAL A 52 -13.36 -3.58 -3.66
N SER A 53 -14.35 -2.69 -3.76
CA SER A 53 -15.76 -3.08 -3.72
C SER A 53 -16.33 -3.62 -5.04
N HIS A 54 -15.68 -3.33 -6.16
CA HIS A 54 -16.14 -3.73 -7.50
C HIS A 54 -15.73 -5.17 -7.87
N CYS A 55 -14.77 -5.75 -7.15
CA CYS A 55 -14.35 -7.13 -7.31
C CYS A 55 -15.33 -8.10 -6.62
N ASN A 56 -16.11 -8.84 -7.43
CA ASN A 56 -17.14 -9.74 -6.92
C ASN A 56 -16.66 -11.19 -6.91
N HIS A 57 -16.63 -11.81 -5.73
CA HIS A 57 -16.34 -13.24 -5.59
C HIS A 57 -17.56 -14.12 -5.88
N SER A 58 -17.36 -15.11 -6.73
CA SER A 58 -18.30 -16.21 -6.90
C SER A 58 -18.41 -17.02 -5.61
N LYS A 59 -19.54 -17.71 -5.42
CA LYS A 59 -19.75 -18.57 -4.24
C LYS A 59 -18.72 -19.70 -4.12
N ASP A 60 -18.10 -20.08 -5.22
CA ASP A 60 -17.08 -21.11 -5.31
C ASP A 60 -15.66 -20.55 -5.44
N PHE A 61 -15.47 -19.26 -5.15
CA PHE A 61 -14.16 -18.61 -5.10
C PHE A 61 -13.17 -19.43 -4.26
N LYS A 62 -11.95 -19.55 -4.76
CA LYS A 62 -10.82 -20.18 -4.08
C LYS A 62 -9.55 -19.37 -4.30
N ALA A 63 -8.80 -19.17 -3.22
CA ALA A 63 -7.37 -18.86 -3.33
C ALA A 63 -6.64 -20.14 -3.76
N VAL A 64 -6.04 -20.12 -4.95
CA VAL A 64 -5.26 -21.23 -5.50
C VAL A 64 -3.79 -20.92 -5.26
N GLU A 65 -3.13 -21.76 -4.47
CA GLU A 65 -1.71 -21.67 -4.20
C GLU A 65 -0.94 -22.62 -5.12
N THR A 66 0.00 -22.07 -5.91
CA THR A 66 0.97 -22.84 -6.70
C THR A 66 2.31 -22.91 -5.99
N ARG A 67 3.41 -23.31 -6.64
CA ARG A 67 4.75 -23.21 -6.03
C ARG A 67 5.18 -21.76 -5.81
N GLU A 68 4.87 -20.88 -6.76
CA GLU A 68 5.46 -19.54 -6.85
C GLU A 68 4.47 -18.42 -6.53
N VAL A 69 3.21 -18.59 -6.94
CA VAL A 69 2.17 -17.56 -6.83
C VAL A 69 0.90 -18.07 -6.17
N ILE A 70 0.14 -17.15 -5.61
CA ILE A 70 -1.25 -17.33 -5.16
C ILE A 70 -2.13 -16.45 -6.02
N PHE A 71 -3.29 -16.94 -6.46
CA PHE A 71 -4.27 -16.18 -7.23
C PHE A 71 -5.70 -16.60 -6.86
N GLY A 72 -6.68 -15.74 -7.11
CA GLY A 72 -8.10 -16.05 -6.93
C GLY A 72 -8.71 -16.70 -8.18
N TYR A 73 -9.58 -17.70 -7.99
CA TYR A 73 -10.19 -18.44 -9.10
C TYR A 73 -11.59 -18.96 -8.76
N SER A 74 -12.50 -18.93 -9.75
CA SER A 74 -13.78 -19.64 -9.70
C SER A 74 -13.73 -20.88 -10.61
N PRO A 75 -13.69 -22.11 -10.06
CA PRO A 75 -13.69 -23.34 -10.85
C PRO A 75 -14.92 -23.52 -11.74
N LYS A 76 -16.10 -23.11 -11.26
CA LYS A 76 -17.37 -23.23 -12.00
C LYS A 76 -17.40 -22.29 -13.19
N HIS A 77 -16.95 -21.05 -13.00
CA HIS A 77 -16.95 -20.03 -14.04
C HIS A 77 -15.68 -20.02 -14.90
N LYS A 78 -14.66 -20.78 -14.50
CA LYS A 78 -13.37 -20.96 -15.19
C LYS A 78 -12.64 -19.64 -15.45
N ARG A 79 -12.66 -18.73 -14.49
CA ARG A 79 -12.03 -17.40 -14.59
C ARG A 79 -11.30 -17.05 -13.31
N PHE A 80 -10.32 -16.17 -13.44
CA PHE A 80 -9.71 -15.49 -12.30
C PHE A 80 -10.72 -14.55 -11.65
N GLU A 81 -10.57 -14.35 -10.35
CA GLU A 81 -11.30 -13.39 -9.54
C GLU A 81 -10.30 -12.76 -8.58
N ASN A 82 -10.47 -11.48 -8.27
CA ASN A 82 -9.51 -10.72 -7.45
C ASN A 82 -9.16 -11.47 -6.15
N LEU A 83 -7.87 -11.63 -5.85
CA LEU A 83 -7.42 -12.36 -4.67
C LEU A 83 -7.68 -11.57 -3.36
N GLY A 84 -7.68 -10.24 -3.48
CA GLY A 84 -7.51 -9.24 -2.43
C GLY A 84 -6.18 -9.41 -1.72
N ALA A 85 -5.10 -9.57 -2.49
CA ALA A 85 -3.72 -9.53 -2.02
C ALA A 85 -3.35 -8.14 -1.51
N ASP A 86 -3.96 -7.11 -2.09
CA ASP A 86 -4.13 -5.78 -1.52
C ASP A 86 -5.33 -5.81 -0.55
N ASP A 87 -5.17 -5.75 0.78
CA ASP A 87 -3.91 -5.77 1.56
C ASP A 87 -3.78 -7.05 2.43
N LYS A 88 -4.25 -8.21 1.93
CA LYS A 88 -4.02 -9.48 2.65
C LYS A 88 -2.53 -9.82 2.79
N ASN A 89 -1.66 -9.29 1.91
CA ASN A 89 -0.22 -9.45 2.05
C ASN A 89 0.32 -8.67 3.26
N GLY A 90 -0.08 -7.42 3.47
CA GLY A 90 0.27 -6.65 4.66
C GLY A 90 -0.31 -7.27 5.93
N VAL A 91 -1.56 -7.77 5.88
CA VAL A 91 -2.16 -8.53 6.98
C VAL A 91 -1.33 -9.76 7.32
N PHE A 92 -0.86 -10.51 6.30
CA PHE A 92 0.00 -11.67 6.51
C PHE A 92 1.30 -11.29 7.21
N ILE A 93 2.00 -10.24 6.74
CA ILE A 93 3.25 -9.76 7.35
C ILE A 93 3.00 -9.35 8.81
N CYS A 94 1.93 -8.59 9.09
CA CYS A 94 1.55 -8.20 10.43
C CYS A 94 1.36 -9.41 11.36
N LEU A 95 0.70 -10.46 10.89
CA LEU A 95 0.46 -11.68 11.66
C LEU A 95 1.73 -12.51 11.87
N GLU A 96 2.65 -12.57 10.90
CA GLU A 96 3.96 -13.22 11.08
C GLU A 96 4.83 -12.48 12.10
N CYS A 97 4.89 -11.15 12.03
CA CYS A 97 5.62 -10.34 13.01
C CYS A 97 5.00 -10.49 14.42
N LEU A 98 3.67 -10.50 14.56
CA LEU A 98 3.01 -10.77 15.84
C LEU A 98 3.30 -12.16 16.41
N LYS A 99 3.56 -13.17 15.59
CA LYS A 99 4.00 -14.49 16.09
C LYS A 99 5.41 -14.41 16.67
N ARG A 100 6.30 -13.71 15.97
CA ARG A 100 7.74 -13.74 16.19
C ARG A 100 8.23 -12.78 17.27
N TYR A 101 7.68 -11.57 17.31
CA TYR A 101 8.21 -10.49 18.14
C TYR A 101 7.34 -10.20 19.36
N ASP A 102 8.01 -9.78 20.42
CA ASP A 102 7.49 -9.30 21.70
C ASP A 102 8.62 -8.41 22.26
N PRO A 103 8.44 -7.08 22.37
CA PRO A 103 7.20 -6.29 22.23
C PRO A 103 6.82 -5.95 20.77
N MET A 104 5.51 -5.76 20.49
CA MET A 104 4.99 -5.39 19.16
C MET A 104 3.64 -4.66 19.22
N LYS A 105 3.43 -3.64 18.38
CA LYS A 105 2.11 -3.03 18.13
C LYS A 105 1.65 -3.25 16.69
N VAL A 106 0.36 -3.54 16.50
CA VAL A 106 -0.25 -3.64 15.16
C VAL A 106 -1.61 -2.98 15.15
N VAL A 107 -1.91 -2.23 14.09
CA VAL A 107 -3.26 -1.73 13.82
C VAL A 107 -3.78 -2.29 12.50
N PHE A 108 -5.02 -2.76 12.52
CA PHE A 108 -5.73 -3.17 11.32
C PHE A 108 -6.87 -2.17 11.04
N PHE A 109 -6.73 -1.39 9.97
CA PHE A 109 -7.69 -0.36 9.59
C PHE A 109 -8.82 -0.92 8.73
N ARG A 110 -9.99 -0.32 8.85
CA ARG A 110 -11.16 -0.61 8.01
C ARG A 110 -11.35 0.49 6.97
N GLU A 111 -11.87 0.11 5.81
CA GLU A 111 -12.39 1.06 4.82
C GLU A 111 -11.29 2.00 4.28
N GLU A 112 -10.10 1.45 4.01
CA GLU A 112 -8.99 2.17 3.39
C GLU A 112 -9.30 2.47 1.92
N GLU A 113 -9.81 1.46 1.20
CA GLU A 113 -10.15 1.45 -0.23
C GLU A 113 -11.35 2.36 -0.60
N THR A 114 -11.78 3.20 0.35
CA THR A 114 -12.85 4.19 0.21
C THR A 114 -12.43 5.53 0.82
N GLY A 115 -11.14 5.87 0.71
CA GLY A 115 -10.56 7.12 1.21
C GLY A 115 -10.04 7.06 2.64
N CYS A 116 -9.27 6.02 3.01
CA CYS A 116 -8.53 5.95 4.28
C CYS A 116 -9.40 6.24 5.52
N ARG A 117 -10.65 5.75 5.54
CA ARG A 117 -11.63 6.12 6.58
C ARG A 117 -11.25 5.59 7.95
N GLY A 118 -10.64 4.40 7.99
CA GLY A 118 -10.16 3.77 9.21
C GLY A 118 -9.06 4.59 9.88
N SER A 119 -7.98 4.87 9.16
CA SER A 119 -6.88 5.71 9.66
C SER A 119 -7.33 7.14 9.99
N SER A 120 -8.30 7.69 9.24
CA SER A 120 -8.93 8.99 9.55
C SER A 120 -9.62 9.01 10.93
N GLU A 121 -10.06 7.87 11.44
CA GLU A 121 -10.65 7.71 12.78
C GLU A 121 -9.67 7.15 13.82
N ALA A 122 -8.39 6.95 13.45
CA ALA A 122 -7.38 6.38 14.33
C ALA A 122 -7.24 7.10 15.69
N VAL A 123 -7.09 6.30 16.75
CA VAL A 123 -6.77 6.75 18.10
C VAL A 123 -5.28 7.06 18.20
N MET A 124 -4.91 8.34 18.05
CA MET A 124 -3.50 8.76 17.95
C MET A 124 -2.65 8.41 19.18
N SER A 125 -3.25 8.39 20.39
CA SER A 125 -2.53 8.00 21.61
C SER A 125 -2.04 6.55 21.62
N PHE A 126 -2.48 5.72 20.67
CA PHE A 126 -1.93 4.39 20.48
C PHE A 126 -0.46 4.42 20.03
N PHE A 127 -0.05 5.50 19.37
CA PHE A 127 1.25 5.69 18.73
C PHE A 127 2.26 6.49 19.57
N ASP A 128 1.87 6.98 20.76
CA ASP A 128 2.72 7.86 21.60
C ASP A 128 4.07 7.24 22.01
N ASP A 129 4.14 5.91 22.05
CA ASP A 129 5.29 5.10 22.45
C ASP A 129 5.80 4.20 21.30
N VAL A 130 5.51 4.54 20.03
CA VAL A 130 6.07 3.77 18.91
C VAL A 130 7.42 4.33 18.45
N ARG A 131 8.29 3.47 17.93
CA ARG A 131 9.62 3.85 17.41
C ARG A 131 9.55 4.37 15.98
N PHE A 132 8.65 3.78 15.20
CA PHE A 132 8.36 4.01 13.79
C PHE A 132 7.06 3.26 13.43
N VAL A 133 6.50 3.55 12.25
CA VAL A 133 5.34 2.83 11.70
C VAL A 133 5.67 2.31 10.30
N ILE A 134 5.43 1.02 10.04
CA ILE A 134 5.59 0.44 8.71
C ILE A 134 4.24 -0.06 8.20
N GLN A 135 3.88 0.34 6.99
CA GLN A 135 2.73 -0.20 6.26
C GLN A 135 3.25 -1.10 5.14
N PRO A 136 3.05 -2.43 5.17
CA PRO A 136 3.42 -3.28 4.04
C PRO A 136 2.27 -3.33 3.02
N ASP A 137 2.06 -2.26 2.27
CA ASP A 137 0.89 -2.09 1.39
C ASP A 137 1.24 -1.33 0.10
N ARG A 138 2.14 -1.92 -0.68
CA ARG A 138 2.51 -1.39 -1.98
C ARG A 138 2.71 -2.55 -2.95
N LYS A 139 2.23 -2.39 -4.18
CA LYS A 139 2.45 -3.37 -5.25
C LYS A 139 3.95 -3.54 -5.56
N GLY A 140 4.33 -4.69 -6.06
CA GLY A 140 5.72 -4.96 -6.47
C GLY A 140 6.60 -5.48 -5.34
N ASN A 141 7.91 -5.26 -5.44
CA ASN A 141 8.88 -5.85 -4.51
C ASN A 141 10.10 -4.98 -4.17
N SER A 142 10.20 -3.77 -4.72
CA SER A 142 11.37 -2.90 -4.60
C SER A 142 11.04 -1.47 -4.18
N ASP A 143 9.77 -1.06 -4.23
CA ASP A 143 9.37 0.30 -3.87
C ASP A 143 9.37 0.43 -2.34
N LEU A 144 9.93 1.55 -1.88
CA LEU A 144 9.83 2.04 -0.52
C LEU A 144 9.32 3.47 -0.56
N ILE A 145 8.10 3.68 -0.08
CA ILE A 145 7.47 4.99 -0.08
C ILE A 145 7.93 5.75 1.16
N THR A 146 8.72 6.80 0.93
CA THR A 146 9.27 7.70 1.95
C THR A 146 8.76 9.12 1.80
N ASN A 147 8.10 9.43 0.68
CA ASN A 147 7.48 10.71 0.40
C ASN A 147 6.15 10.50 -0.37
N ILE A 148 5.13 11.27 -0.03
CA ILE A 148 3.85 11.35 -0.76
C ILE A 148 3.54 12.83 -0.95
N GLY A 149 3.32 13.30 -2.19
CA GLY A 149 2.95 14.69 -2.47
C GLY A 149 3.92 15.72 -1.85
N TYR A 150 5.23 15.53 -2.03
CA TYR A 150 6.30 16.34 -1.42
C TYR A 150 6.35 16.34 0.11
N SER A 151 5.52 15.55 0.77
CA SER A 151 5.53 15.37 2.22
C SER A 151 6.43 14.21 2.60
N ASP A 152 7.57 14.52 3.21
CA ASP A 152 8.45 13.50 3.77
C ASP A 152 7.71 12.71 4.86
N LEU A 153 7.88 11.40 4.88
CA LEU A 153 7.25 10.49 5.85
C LEU A 153 8.24 10.05 6.93
N CYS A 154 9.53 10.04 6.62
CA CYS A 154 10.58 9.58 7.52
C CYS A 154 11.79 10.51 7.56
N SER A 155 12.51 10.43 8.69
CA SER A 155 13.78 11.14 8.86
C SER A 155 14.93 10.50 8.08
N GLU A 156 15.92 11.29 7.66
CA GLU A 156 17.17 10.78 7.06
C GLU A 156 17.86 9.74 7.97
N GLY A 157 17.87 9.99 9.28
CA GLY A 157 18.46 9.04 10.25
C GLY A 157 17.73 7.70 10.34
N PHE A 158 16.44 7.64 9.96
CA PHE A 158 15.74 6.36 9.82
C PHE A 158 16.15 5.63 8.54
N MET A 159 16.26 6.37 7.43
CA MET A 159 16.73 5.82 6.16
C MET A 159 18.14 5.25 6.25
N GLU A 160 19.05 5.97 6.91
CA GLU A 160 20.41 5.49 7.20
C GLU A 160 20.41 4.21 8.07
N ALA A 161 19.43 4.05 8.97
CA ALA A 161 19.36 2.91 9.86
C ALA A 161 18.81 1.65 9.20
N ILE A 162 17.85 1.80 8.26
CA ILE A 162 17.22 0.65 7.59
C ILE A 162 17.97 0.16 6.34
N GLU A 163 18.88 0.98 5.79
CA GLU A 163 19.75 0.67 4.64
C GLU A 163 19.01 -0.09 3.50
N PRO A 164 17.93 0.50 2.94
CA PRO A 164 16.97 -0.24 2.11
C PRO A 164 17.59 -0.81 0.83
N GLU A 165 18.64 -0.19 0.30
CA GLU A 165 19.32 -0.63 -0.92
C GLU A 165 20.01 -1.98 -0.72
N LYS A 166 20.46 -2.31 0.49
CA LYS A 166 21.03 -3.64 0.81
C LYS A 166 20.00 -4.75 0.68
N TRP A 167 18.73 -4.40 0.81
CA TRP A 167 17.57 -5.28 0.67
C TRP A 167 16.93 -5.18 -0.72
N GLY A 168 17.51 -4.37 -1.62
CA GLY A 168 16.98 -4.13 -2.96
C GLY A 168 15.65 -3.38 -2.93
N TYR A 169 15.49 -2.47 -1.97
CA TYR A 169 14.44 -1.45 -1.94
C TYR A 169 15.00 -0.09 -2.34
N MET A 170 14.21 0.71 -3.02
CA MET A 170 14.55 2.06 -3.47
C MET A 170 13.38 2.99 -3.17
N GLU A 171 13.72 4.24 -2.84
CA GLU A 171 12.72 5.28 -2.59
C GLU A 171 11.89 5.55 -3.84
N GLU A 172 10.57 5.59 -3.67
CA GLU A 172 9.60 5.92 -4.71
C GLU A 172 8.53 6.85 -4.15
N ASN A 173 7.89 7.63 -5.04
CA ASN A 173 6.76 8.45 -4.65
C ASN A 173 5.51 7.57 -4.49
N GLY A 174 4.79 7.80 -3.39
CA GLY A 174 3.54 7.09 -3.11
C GLY A 174 2.30 7.87 -3.50
N LEU A 175 1.16 7.19 -3.35
CA LEU A 175 -0.18 7.77 -3.40
C LEU A 175 -0.73 7.88 -1.97
N MET A 176 -1.93 8.45 -1.83
CA MET A 176 -2.69 8.46 -0.59
C MET A 176 -2.77 7.04 0.02
N THR A 177 -2.44 6.92 1.31
CA THR A 177 -2.43 5.66 2.09
C THR A 177 -2.70 5.92 3.57
N ASP A 178 -2.97 4.86 4.35
CA ASP A 178 -3.18 4.96 5.80
C ASP A 178 -2.05 5.71 6.53
N ILE A 179 -0.78 5.52 6.16
CA ILE A 179 0.34 6.23 6.82
C ILE A 179 0.37 7.73 6.54
N LEU A 180 -0.06 8.19 5.35
CA LEU A 180 -0.20 9.62 5.08
C LEU A 180 -1.30 10.21 5.97
N THR A 181 -2.43 9.52 6.06
CA THR A 181 -3.54 9.94 6.94
C THR A 181 -3.10 10.01 8.41
N LEU A 182 -2.29 9.06 8.88
CA LEU A 182 -1.70 9.11 10.22
C LEU A 182 -0.75 10.31 10.39
N LYS A 183 0.06 10.63 9.37
CA LYS A 183 0.94 11.80 9.37
C LYS A 183 0.18 13.10 9.50
N GLU A 184 -0.86 13.30 8.69
CA GLU A 184 -1.73 14.48 8.73
C GLU A 184 -2.44 14.63 10.09
N LYS A 185 -2.69 13.51 10.78
CA LYS A 185 -3.27 13.49 12.13
C LYS A 185 -2.26 13.70 13.25
N GLY A 186 -1.00 13.97 12.92
CA GLY A 186 0.05 14.29 13.89
C GLY A 186 0.87 13.09 14.34
N LEU A 187 1.09 12.07 13.50
CA LEU A 187 2.07 11.03 13.80
C LEU A 187 3.49 11.62 13.83
N GLU A 188 4.09 11.66 15.02
CA GLU A 188 5.39 12.31 15.28
C GLU A 188 6.61 11.40 15.10
N VAL A 189 6.45 10.23 14.48
CA VAL A 189 7.55 9.29 14.19
C VAL A 189 7.64 8.97 12.71
N SER A 190 8.81 8.51 12.27
CA SER A 190 9.06 8.09 10.89
C SER A 190 8.10 6.97 10.51
N CYS A 191 7.53 7.06 9.31
CA CYS A 191 6.74 6.00 8.73
C CYS A 191 7.14 5.73 7.28
N LEU A 192 6.86 4.52 6.80
CA LEU A 192 7.15 4.12 5.44
C LEU A 192 6.12 3.11 4.93
N ASN A 193 5.88 3.09 3.62
CA ASN A 193 5.07 2.07 2.98
C ASN A 193 5.97 1.18 2.09
N VAL A 194 5.92 -0.13 2.28
CA VAL A 194 6.83 -1.11 1.67
C VAL A 194 6.08 -1.95 0.66
N SER A 195 6.66 -2.12 -0.52
CA SER A 195 6.13 -3.09 -1.46
C SER A 195 6.16 -4.52 -0.93
N CYS A 196 5.02 -5.21 -1.02
CA CYS A 196 4.75 -6.44 -0.27
C CYS A 196 4.34 -7.64 -1.16
N GLY A 197 4.73 -7.61 -2.44
CA GLY A 197 4.72 -8.80 -3.31
C GLY A 197 3.37 -9.12 -3.96
N TYR A 198 2.42 -8.19 -3.97
CA TYR A 198 1.24 -8.29 -4.81
C TYR A 198 1.40 -7.55 -6.15
N TYR A 199 0.70 -8.02 -7.17
CA TYR A 199 0.75 -7.52 -8.54
C TYR A 199 -0.64 -7.51 -9.16
N ASN A 200 -0.82 -6.72 -10.22
CA ASN A 200 -2.12 -6.51 -10.89
C ASN A 200 -3.21 -6.08 -9.90
N ALA A 201 -2.83 -5.15 -9.00
CA ALA A 201 -3.68 -4.65 -7.93
C ALA A 201 -5.03 -4.18 -8.46
N HIS A 202 -6.09 -4.42 -7.69
CA HIS A 202 -7.46 -3.98 -7.99
C HIS A 202 -8.06 -4.60 -9.27
N THR A 203 -7.48 -5.69 -9.77
CA THR A 203 -8.03 -6.44 -10.92
C THR A 203 -8.40 -7.87 -10.54
N ASP A 204 -9.18 -8.55 -11.40
CA ASP A 204 -9.43 -9.98 -11.23
C ASP A 204 -8.18 -10.85 -11.43
N GLU A 205 -7.11 -10.29 -12.01
CA GLU A 205 -5.83 -10.97 -12.23
C GLU A 205 -4.80 -10.72 -11.12
N GLU A 206 -5.26 -10.21 -9.97
CA GLU A 206 -4.42 -9.92 -8.82
C GLU A 206 -3.79 -11.20 -8.25
N ILE A 207 -2.48 -11.13 -8.03
CA ILE A 207 -1.68 -12.26 -7.54
C ILE A 207 -0.75 -11.85 -6.41
N THR A 208 -0.38 -12.82 -5.59
CA THR A 208 0.75 -12.73 -4.66
C THR A 208 1.91 -13.55 -5.20
N VAL A 209 3.08 -12.94 -5.40
CA VAL A 209 4.33 -13.67 -5.68
C VAL A 209 5.00 -13.99 -4.35
N LYS A 210 5.04 -15.27 -3.98
CA LYS A 210 5.47 -15.69 -2.64
C LYS A 210 6.91 -15.32 -2.30
N LYS A 211 7.81 -15.39 -3.28
CA LYS A 211 9.21 -14.99 -3.09
C LYS A 211 9.31 -13.52 -2.65
N ASP A 212 8.47 -12.67 -3.21
CA ASP A 212 8.51 -11.23 -3.01
C ASP A 212 7.80 -10.84 -1.72
N LEU A 213 6.68 -11.49 -1.40
CA LEU A 213 6.05 -11.40 -0.08
C LEU A 213 7.05 -11.77 1.04
N MET A 214 7.79 -12.86 0.87
CA MET A 214 8.79 -13.28 1.84
C MET A 214 10.01 -12.33 1.88
N LYS A 215 10.41 -11.74 0.75
CA LYS A 215 11.44 -10.68 0.73
C LYS A 215 11.00 -9.49 1.59
N SER A 216 9.75 -9.04 1.42
CA SER A 216 9.17 -7.95 2.19
C SER A 216 9.10 -8.27 3.69
N LEU A 217 8.63 -9.47 4.05
CA LEU A 217 8.67 -9.92 5.44
C LEU A 217 10.08 -9.85 6.03
N LEU A 218 11.10 -10.37 5.35
CA LEU A 218 12.48 -10.34 5.85
C LEU A 218 13.01 -8.91 6.03
N PHE A 219 12.64 -7.98 5.15
CA PHE A 219 13.02 -6.58 5.28
C PHE A 219 12.33 -5.92 6.49
N VAL A 220 11.03 -6.16 6.68
CA VAL A 220 10.29 -5.69 7.86
C VAL A 220 10.87 -6.27 9.15
N GLU A 221 11.22 -7.55 9.16
CA GLU A 221 11.89 -8.22 10.28
C GLU A 221 13.23 -7.54 10.61
N HIS A 222 14.04 -7.22 9.61
CA HIS A 222 15.29 -6.48 9.79
C HIS A 222 15.07 -5.10 10.43
N ILE A 223 14.09 -4.32 9.95
CA ILE A 223 13.78 -3.01 10.55
C ILE A 223 13.36 -3.19 12.01
N ILE A 224 12.51 -4.18 12.32
CA ILE A 224 12.06 -4.46 13.69
C ILE A 224 13.23 -4.81 14.62
N GLU A 225 14.17 -5.64 14.14
CA GLU A 225 15.30 -6.16 14.90
C GLU A 225 16.40 -5.11 15.11
N ASP A 226 16.77 -4.38 14.07
CA ASP A 226 17.97 -3.54 14.07
C ASP A 226 17.67 -2.07 14.45
N CYS A 227 16.47 -1.55 14.13
CA CYS A 227 16.07 -0.19 14.46
C CYS A 227 15.51 -0.10 15.87
N THR A 228 16.41 -0.10 16.87
CA THR A 228 16.02 -0.12 18.30
C THR A 228 15.74 1.25 18.92
N ASN A 229 16.16 2.34 18.26
CA ASN A 229 15.89 3.71 18.69
C ASN A 229 14.47 4.18 18.31
N THR A 230 14.06 5.33 18.85
CA THR A 230 12.89 6.06 18.33
C THR A 230 13.33 7.00 17.22
N TYR A 231 12.58 7.05 16.12
CA TYR A 231 12.91 7.82 14.93
C TYR A 231 11.88 8.94 14.72
N PRO A 232 11.94 10.04 15.50
CA PRO A 232 10.95 11.10 15.41
C PRO A 232 10.95 11.75 14.02
N HIS A 233 9.76 12.06 13.52
CA HIS A 233 9.58 12.78 12.28
C HIS A 233 8.21 13.48 12.30
N THR A 234 8.18 14.76 11.96
CA THR A 234 6.94 15.53 11.80
C THR A 234 6.90 16.09 10.39
N GLN A 235 5.72 16.08 9.77
CA GLN A 235 5.54 16.68 8.44
C GLN A 235 5.91 18.18 8.50
N SER A 236 6.71 18.65 7.56
CA SER A 236 6.89 20.08 7.29
C SER A 236 5.59 20.63 6.68
N ASP A 237 5.29 21.92 6.89
CA ASP A 237 4.02 22.56 6.49
C ASP A 237 3.53 22.06 5.10
N PRO A 238 2.30 21.55 4.98
CA PRO A 238 1.83 20.92 3.75
C PRO A 238 1.79 21.97 2.63
N TYR A 239 2.71 21.86 1.69
CA TYR A 239 2.62 22.61 0.44
C TYR A 239 1.51 21.95 -0.39
N PHE A 240 0.28 22.46 -0.26
CA PHE A 240 -0.86 21.95 -1.01
C PHE A 240 -0.77 22.42 -2.47
N SER A 241 -0.37 21.54 -3.40
CA SER A 241 -0.36 21.85 -4.83
C SER A 241 -1.53 21.15 -5.53
N PRO A 242 -2.49 21.87 -6.13
CA PRO A 242 -3.56 21.25 -6.93
C PRO A 242 -3.06 20.39 -8.10
N TYR A 243 -1.80 20.54 -8.52
CA TYR A 243 -1.16 19.74 -9.55
C TYR A 243 -0.75 18.33 -9.07
N GLU A 244 -0.62 18.10 -7.76
CA GLU A 244 -0.24 16.80 -7.18
C GLU A 244 -1.26 15.72 -7.49
N PHE A 245 -2.55 16.01 -7.29
CA PHE A 245 -3.61 15.05 -7.59
C PHE A 245 -3.73 14.71 -9.08
N GLU A 246 -3.29 15.61 -9.98
CA GLU A 246 -3.30 15.32 -11.42
C GLU A 246 -2.18 14.35 -11.80
N ASP A 247 -0.98 14.53 -11.23
CA ASP A 247 0.15 13.62 -11.43
C ASP A 247 -0.17 12.21 -10.89
N GLU A 248 -0.86 12.12 -9.75
CA GLU A 248 -1.33 10.86 -9.20
C GLU A 248 -2.31 10.13 -10.14
N ILE A 249 -3.24 10.86 -10.76
CA ILE A 249 -4.15 10.30 -11.77
C ILE A 249 -3.39 9.93 -13.05
N TYR A 250 -2.33 10.65 -13.44
CA TYR A 250 -1.48 10.26 -14.56
C TYR A 250 -0.75 8.96 -14.31
N ASP A 251 -0.29 8.70 -13.10
CA ASP A 251 0.36 7.43 -12.75
C ASP A 251 -0.62 6.26 -12.76
N ILE A 252 -1.87 6.48 -12.32
CA ILE A 252 -2.94 5.49 -12.47
C ILE A 252 -3.17 5.18 -13.95
N LEU A 253 -3.27 6.21 -14.80
CA LEU A 253 -3.43 6.08 -16.24
C LEU A 253 -2.22 5.46 -16.94
N ASN A 254 -1.00 5.65 -16.44
CA ASN A 254 0.21 4.99 -16.94
C ASN A 254 0.18 3.48 -16.68
N ASN A 255 -0.44 3.06 -15.57
CA ASN A 255 -0.60 1.64 -15.23
C ASN A 255 -1.74 1.00 -16.02
N ASP A 256 -2.88 1.69 -16.13
CA ASP A 256 -3.99 1.26 -16.98
C ASP A 256 -4.53 2.42 -17.84
N PRO A 257 -4.02 2.57 -19.07
CA PRO A 257 -4.42 3.65 -19.96
C PRO A 257 -5.84 3.48 -20.52
N THR A 258 -6.51 2.35 -20.23
CA THR A 258 -7.87 2.08 -20.69
C THR A 258 -8.95 2.68 -19.79
N LEU A 259 -8.59 3.09 -18.58
CA LEU A 259 -9.51 3.71 -17.61
C LEU A 259 -10.17 4.96 -18.19
N THR A 260 -11.48 5.06 -17.99
CA THR A 260 -12.28 6.24 -18.32
C THR A 260 -12.31 7.23 -17.16
N PRO A 261 -12.64 8.52 -17.41
CA PRO A 261 -12.89 9.48 -16.33
C PRO A 261 -13.92 8.98 -15.32
N GLU A 262 -14.96 8.30 -15.79
CA GLU A 262 -15.99 7.69 -14.95
C GLU A 262 -15.42 6.57 -14.09
N ASP A 263 -14.58 5.68 -14.65
CA ASP A 263 -13.91 4.63 -13.87
C ASP A 263 -13.01 5.25 -12.80
N LEU A 264 -12.21 6.25 -13.14
CA LEU A 264 -11.33 6.92 -12.18
C LEU A 264 -12.12 7.64 -11.08
N TYR A 265 -13.23 8.28 -11.42
CA TYR A 265 -14.09 8.92 -10.43
C TYR A 265 -14.76 7.89 -9.51
N GLU A 266 -15.30 6.81 -10.07
CA GLU A 266 -15.92 5.75 -9.27
C GLU A 266 -14.92 5.03 -8.37
N MET A 267 -13.68 4.86 -8.84
CA MET A 267 -12.62 4.16 -8.11
C MET A 267 -11.93 5.04 -7.08
N TYR A 268 -11.64 6.31 -7.41
CA TYR A 268 -10.70 7.14 -6.64
C TYR A 268 -11.27 8.48 -6.13
N SER A 269 -12.56 8.79 -6.36
CA SER A 269 -13.13 10.07 -5.88
C SER A 269 -13.11 10.23 -4.35
N THR A 270 -13.02 9.13 -3.61
CA THR A 270 -12.85 9.16 -2.16
C THR A 270 -11.42 9.47 -1.74
N ASP A 271 -10.44 9.07 -2.55
CA ASP A 271 -9.00 9.30 -2.30
C ASP A 271 -8.60 10.70 -2.76
N PHE A 272 -9.30 11.23 -3.77
CA PHE A 272 -9.15 12.58 -4.29
C PHE A 272 -10.41 13.45 -4.07
N PRO A 273 -10.82 13.72 -2.83
CA PRO A 273 -12.07 14.44 -2.54
C PRO A 273 -12.10 15.88 -3.06
N HIS A 274 -10.94 16.41 -3.46
CA HIS A 274 -10.77 17.73 -4.04
C HIS A 274 -11.02 17.77 -5.56
N LEU A 275 -10.94 16.62 -6.24
CA LEU A 275 -11.22 16.50 -7.67
C LEU A 275 -12.72 16.30 -7.89
N ARG A 276 -13.28 17.10 -8.78
CA ARG A 276 -14.66 16.98 -9.25
C ARG A 276 -14.71 16.06 -10.46
N PRO A 277 -15.88 15.50 -10.83
CA PRO A 277 -16.02 14.70 -12.04
C PRO A 277 -15.40 15.37 -13.28
N ASP A 278 -15.63 16.67 -13.46
CA ASP A 278 -15.08 17.46 -14.57
C ASP A 278 -13.54 17.52 -14.58
N ASP A 279 -12.89 17.40 -13.41
CA ASP A 279 -11.43 17.38 -13.30
C ASP A 279 -10.85 16.08 -13.86
N TYR A 280 -11.48 14.93 -13.60
CA TYR A 280 -11.08 13.64 -14.19
C TYR A 280 -11.22 13.65 -15.72
N GLU A 281 -12.29 14.26 -16.25
CA GLU A 281 -12.46 14.43 -17.69
C GLU A 281 -11.34 15.29 -18.32
N ARG A 282 -10.90 16.33 -17.60
CA ARG A 282 -9.80 17.19 -18.02
C ARG A 282 -8.47 16.43 -17.97
N ILE A 283 -8.16 15.78 -16.85
CA ILE A 283 -6.89 15.06 -16.66
C ILE A 283 -6.75 13.95 -17.71
N CYS A 284 -7.77 13.12 -17.94
CA CYS A 284 -7.71 12.08 -18.98
C CYS A 284 -7.49 12.66 -20.38
N ARG A 285 -8.06 13.84 -20.67
CA ARG A 285 -7.89 14.51 -21.96
C ARG A 285 -6.46 15.01 -22.12
N ASP A 286 -5.92 15.65 -21.09
CA ASP A 286 -4.56 16.18 -21.07
C ASP A 286 -3.53 15.04 -21.18
N TYR A 287 -3.73 13.93 -20.45
CA TYR A 287 -2.94 12.70 -20.57
C TYR A 287 -2.90 12.16 -22.01
N ARG A 288 -4.07 12.01 -22.64
CA ARG A 288 -4.18 11.48 -24.00
C ARG A 288 -3.58 12.40 -25.05
N MET A 289 -3.58 13.72 -24.82
CA MET A 289 -2.89 14.68 -25.68
C MET A 289 -1.37 14.55 -25.56
N LEU A 290 -0.83 14.50 -24.34
CA LEU A 290 0.59 14.31 -24.07
C LEU A 290 1.12 13.00 -24.68
N TRP A 291 0.36 11.91 -24.55
CA TRP A 291 0.76 10.61 -25.10
C TRP A 291 0.74 10.60 -26.63
N LYS A 292 -0.23 11.28 -27.24
CA LYS A 292 -0.32 11.43 -28.70
C LYS A 292 0.85 12.25 -29.26
N GLU A 293 1.23 13.34 -28.59
CA GLU A 293 2.41 14.12 -28.96
C GLU A 293 3.71 13.31 -28.79
N TYR A 294 3.80 12.47 -27.77
CA TYR A 294 4.95 11.57 -27.55
C TYR A 294 5.06 10.46 -28.61
N GLU A 295 3.94 9.84 -29.02
CA GLU A 295 3.90 8.89 -30.12
C GLU A 295 4.27 9.55 -31.46
N GLU A 296 3.73 10.74 -31.74
CA GLU A 296 4.08 11.53 -32.93
C GLU A 296 5.58 11.89 -32.93
N TYR A 297 6.16 12.27 -31.79
CA TYR A 297 7.58 12.54 -31.65
C TYR A 297 8.46 11.30 -31.86
N LYS A 298 8.04 10.13 -31.37
CA LYS A 298 8.71 8.84 -31.64
C LYS A 298 8.62 8.42 -33.10
N LEU A 299 7.50 8.67 -33.77
CA LEU A 299 7.31 8.38 -35.19
C LEU A 299 8.18 9.29 -36.07
N ILE A 300 8.35 10.56 -35.70
CA ILE A 300 9.19 11.53 -36.42
C ILE A 300 10.68 11.22 -36.22
N ASN A 301 11.10 10.78 -35.03
CA ASN A 301 12.51 10.57 -34.69
C ASN A 301 12.97 9.09 -34.74
N GLY A 302 12.06 8.14 -34.92
CA GLY A 302 12.34 6.71 -34.97
C GLY A 302 12.63 6.15 -36.37
N SER A 303 12.60 6.96 -37.43
CA SER A 303 12.85 6.55 -38.82
C SER A 303 14.27 6.86 -39.32
N GLY A 304 15.28 6.72 -38.46
CA GLY A 304 16.69 6.83 -38.84
C GLY A 304 17.37 5.46 -38.73
N TYR A 305 18.04 5.04 -39.80
CA TYR A 305 18.92 3.86 -39.94
C TYR A 305 18.29 2.56 -40.50
N GLU A 306 17.90 2.61 -41.77
CA GLU A 306 18.16 1.50 -42.69
C GLU A 306 19.12 1.94 -43.81
N ASN A 307 20.15 1.11 -44.03
CA ASN A 307 21.11 1.09 -45.14
C ASN A 307 22.23 2.13 -45.18
N GLU A 308 23.39 1.78 -44.60
CA GLU A 308 24.66 1.89 -45.33
C GLU A 308 25.42 0.56 -45.27
N LYS A 309 25.40 -0.15 -46.41
CA LYS A 309 26.43 -1.13 -46.77
C LYS A 309 27.77 -0.40 -46.85
N ILE A 310 28.77 -0.89 -46.13
CA ILE A 310 30.16 -0.75 -46.57
C ILE A 310 30.76 -2.16 -46.69
N LEU A 311 30.82 -2.61 -47.94
CA LEU A 311 31.80 -3.58 -48.43
C LEU A 311 33.07 -2.80 -48.79
N SER A 312 34.22 -3.39 -48.42
CA SER A 312 35.63 -3.00 -48.64
C SER A 312 36.15 -1.81 -47.84
#